data_AF-A0A528GWM3-F1
#
_entry.id   AF-A0A528GWM3-F1
#
_cell.length_a   1.000
_cell.length_b   1.000
_cell.length_c   1.000
_cell.angle_alpha   90.00
_cell.angle_beta   90.00
_cell.angle_gamma   90.00
#
_symmetry.space_group_name_H-M   'P 1'
#
loop_
_entity.id
_entity.type
_entity.pdbx_description
1 polymer ?
#
loop_
_entity_poly.entity_id
_entity_poly.type
_entity_poly.pdbx_seq_one_letter_code
_entity_poly.pdbx_strand_id
1 'polypeptide(L)'
;GLIGPWVHKYPHFAYPKPCVDFHAEAISWWRHWLCAEDNKVENTPRLRAYILDGPRPGRRRETDPGYWVAMDRWDVPDTLVLSLDASGRLARCNSSHAEGNTLLHSPQDTGTAAGEFFTLKPDSEMAGDQRIDDAGSLIFD
;
A
#
# COMPACT_ATOMS: atom_id res chain seq x y z
N GLY A 1 9.17 12.08 6.51
CA GLY A 1 8.27 11.47 5.51
C GLY A 1 7.03 10.98 6.19
N LEU A 2 5.88 11.09 5.54
CA LEU A 2 4.58 10.69 6.09
C LEU A 2 3.81 9.91 5.02
N ILE A 3 3.49 8.66 5.32
CA ILE A 3 2.76 7.75 4.42
C ILE A 3 1.54 7.23 5.18
N GLY A 4 0.35 7.49 4.66
CA GLY A 4 -0.90 6.99 5.23
C GLY A 4 -1.69 6.18 4.20
N PRO A 5 -2.85 5.64 4.60
CA PRO A 5 -3.66 4.76 3.77
C PRO A 5 -4.56 5.57 2.83
N TRP A 6 -3.99 6.56 2.15
CA TRP A 6 -4.76 7.59 1.44
C TRP A 6 -4.70 7.39 -0.07
N VAL A 7 -5.82 7.67 -0.73
CA VAL A 7 -5.87 7.97 -2.16
C VAL A 7 -5.12 9.28 -2.44
N HIS A 8 -5.06 9.73 -3.71
CA HIS A 8 -4.29 10.90 -4.13
C HIS A 8 -4.89 12.24 -3.64
N LYS A 9 -4.85 12.47 -2.33
CA LYS A 9 -5.37 13.63 -1.59
C LYS A 9 -4.41 14.03 -0.47
N TYR A 10 -4.53 15.27 0.00
CA TYR A 10 -3.75 15.70 1.16
C TYR A 10 -4.21 15.01 2.45
N PRO A 11 -3.28 14.66 3.36
CA PRO A 11 -3.58 13.78 4.49
C PRO A 11 -4.64 14.28 5.49
N HIS A 12 -4.90 15.59 5.52
CA HIS A 12 -5.85 16.20 6.46
C HIS A 12 -7.32 16.08 6.02
N PHE A 13 -7.61 15.73 4.76
CA PHE A 13 -8.96 15.43 4.27
C PHE A 13 -9.03 14.16 3.42
N ALA A 14 -7.95 13.37 3.39
CA ALA A 14 -7.88 12.19 2.56
C ALA A 14 -8.75 11.04 3.07
N TYR A 15 -8.97 10.08 2.18
CA TYR A 15 -9.66 8.82 2.47
C TYR A 15 -8.84 7.67 1.88
N PRO A 16 -8.99 6.43 2.37
CA PRO A 16 -9.63 6.07 3.64
C PRO A 16 -8.97 6.71 4.88
N LYS A 17 -9.72 6.82 5.99
CA LYS A 17 -9.17 7.24 7.29
C LYS A 17 -8.23 6.16 7.86
N PRO A 18 -7.33 6.50 8.81
CA PRO A 18 -7.18 7.77 9.53
C PRO A 18 -6.56 8.90 8.70
N CYS A 19 -7.13 10.11 8.80
CA CYS A 19 -6.45 11.35 8.41
C CYS A 19 -5.41 11.74 9.47
N VAL A 20 -4.52 12.67 9.10
CA VAL A 20 -3.59 13.32 10.04
C VAL A 20 -3.55 14.82 9.79
N ASP A 21 -3.18 15.58 10.82
CA ASP A 21 -3.05 17.04 10.70
C ASP A 21 -1.80 17.43 9.90
N PHE A 22 -1.91 17.33 8.58
CA PHE A 22 -0.84 17.71 7.67
C PHE A 22 -0.47 19.20 7.76
N HIS A 23 -1.42 20.06 8.12
CA HIS A 23 -1.12 21.49 8.24
C HIS A 23 -0.19 21.76 9.41
N ALA A 24 -0.47 21.18 10.59
CA ALA A 24 0.42 21.32 11.73
C ALA A 24 1.84 20.81 11.43
N GLU A 25 1.95 19.67 10.74
CA GLU A 25 3.23 19.09 10.30
C GLU A 25 4.00 20.05 9.38
N ALA A 26 3.36 20.56 8.33
CA ALA A 26 3.99 21.44 7.36
C ALA A 26 4.37 22.79 7.98
N ILE A 27 3.49 23.37 8.79
CA ILE A 27 3.73 24.64 9.51
C ILE A 27 4.91 24.48 10.47
N SER A 28 4.95 23.41 11.26
CA SER A 28 6.07 23.15 12.18
C SER A 28 7.40 23.09 11.44
N TRP A 29 7.42 22.38 10.30
CA TRP A 29 8.61 22.29 9.46
C TRP A 29 9.03 23.66 8.91
N TRP A 30 8.12 24.44 8.34
CA TRP A 30 8.44 25.75 7.78
C TRP A 30 8.87 26.76 8.85
N ARG A 31 8.26 26.76 10.04
CA ARG A 31 8.65 27.68 11.11
C ARG A 31 10.09 27.44 11.57
N HIS A 32 10.53 26.19 11.62
CA HIS A 32 11.92 25.88 11.91
C HIS A 32 12.88 26.44 10.84
N TRP A 33 12.67 26.09 9.56
CA TRP A 33 13.63 26.41 8.49
C TRP A 33 13.52 27.82 7.92
N LEU A 34 12.34 28.43 7.94
CA LEU A 34 12.10 29.75 7.36
C LEU A 34 12.00 30.86 8.42
N CYS A 35 11.69 30.50 9.67
CA CYS A 35 11.56 31.48 10.75
C CYS A 35 12.59 31.30 11.88
N ALA A 36 13.52 30.36 11.75
CA ALA A 36 14.54 30.04 12.75
C ALA A 36 13.96 29.73 14.15
N GLU A 37 12.76 29.13 14.19
CA GLU A 37 12.09 28.76 15.43
C GLU A 37 12.64 27.45 16.00
N ASP A 38 13.02 27.44 17.28
CA ASP A 38 13.52 26.25 17.98
C ASP A 38 12.36 25.37 18.50
N ASN A 39 11.55 24.85 17.57
CA ASN A 39 10.36 24.04 17.86
C ASN A 39 10.63 22.52 17.90
N LYS A 40 11.90 22.10 17.82
CA LYS A 40 12.34 20.70 17.87
C LYS A 40 11.75 19.80 16.79
N VAL A 41 11.28 20.35 15.66
CA VAL A 41 10.72 19.55 14.55
C VAL A 41 11.73 18.56 13.97
N GLU A 42 13.02 18.84 14.09
CA GLU A 42 14.13 17.96 13.71
C GLU A 42 14.18 16.64 14.50
N ASN A 43 13.54 16.59 15.67
CA ASN A 43 13.40 15.35 16.46
C ASN A 43 12.24 14.46 15.97
N THR A 44 11.46 14.92 14.99
CA THR A 44 10.39 14.11 14.39
C THR A 44 10.99 12.94 13.62
N PRO A 45 10.43 11.72 13.73
CA PRO A 45 10.97 10.57 13.00
C PRO A 45 11.07 10.81 11.51
N ARG A 46 12.17 10.35 10.91
CA ARG A 46 12.46 10.57 9.48
C ARG A 46 11.39 9.98 8.57
N LEU A 47 10.77 8.87 8.96
CA LEU A 47 9.61 8.29 8.31
C LEU A 47 8.56 7.90 9.35
N ARG A 48 7.30 8.25 9.08
CA ARG A 48 6.12 7.71 9.73
C ARG A 48 5.23 7.10 8.66
N ALA A 49 4.87 5.84 8.84
CA ALA A 49 4.07 5.09 7.87
C ALA A 49 2.91 4.39 8.57
N TYR A 50 1.80 4.20 7.86
CA TYR A 50 0.66 3.44 8.34
C TYR A 50 0.64 2.07 7.69
N ILE A 51 0.69 1.01 8.49
CA ILE A 51 0.59 -0.38 8.04
C ILE A 51 -0.87 -0.82 8.16
N LEU A 52 -1.43 -1.33 7.06
CA LEU A 52 -2.80 -1.82 7.00
C LEU A 52 -2.94 -3.23 7.59
N ASP A 53 -4.06 -3.48 8.27
CA ASP A 53 -4.45 -4.82 8.75
C ASP A 53 -5.04 -5.72 7.63
N GLY A 54 -4.87 -5.33 6.37
CA GLY A 54 -5.40 -6.05 5.21
C GLY A 54 -6.94 -6.02 5.11
N PRO A 55 -7.58 -4.84 5.02
CA PRO A 55 -9.03 -4.76 4.83
C PRO A 55 -9.46 -5.44 3.52
N ARG A 56 -10.67 -6.03 3.53
CA ARG A 56 -11.25 -6.60 2.30
C ARG A 56 -11.41 -5.54 1.22
N PRO A 57 -11.29 -5.91 -0.07
CA PRO A 57 -11.58 -5.00 -1.18
C PRO A 57 -12.99 -4.43 -1.07
N GLY A 58 -13.14 -3.18 -1.50
CA GLY A 58 -14.40 -2.46 -1.40
C GLY A 58 -14.27 -1.12 -2.09
N ARG A 59 -15.25 -0.80 -2.94
CA ARG A 59 -15.26 0.44 -3.75
C ARG A 59 -15.16 1.68 -2.87
N ARG A 60 -15.86 1.70 -1.74
CA ARG A 60 -15.78 2.79 -0.78
C ARG A 60 -15.42 2.27 0.60
N ARG A 61 -14.29 2.75 1.12
CA ARG A 61 -13.85 2.47 2.49
C ARG A 61 -13.68 3.78 3.24
N GLU A 62 -14.49 3.96 4.28
CA GLU A 62 -14.45 5.15 5.12
C GLU A 62 -13.20 5.16 6.01
N THR A 63 -12.73 3.98 6.42
CA THR A 63 -11.57 3.80 7.30
C THR A 63 -10.91 2.47 6.98
N ASP A 64 -9.58 2.47 6.93
CA ASP A 64 -8.77 1.27 6.82
C ASP A 64 -8.06 1.00 8.17
N PRO A 65 -8.33 -0.15 8.82
CA PRO A 65 -7.68 -0.51 10.07
C PRO A 65 -6.20 -0.80 9.86
N GLY A 66 -5.42 -0.57 10.92
CA GLY A 66 -3.97 -0.62 10.87
C GLY A 66 -3.33 0.09 12.04
N TYR A 67 -2.04 0.37 11.91
CA TYR A 67 -1.25 1.01 12.95
C TYR A 67 -0.11 1.85 12.37
N TRP A 68 0.31 2.86 13.14
CA TRP A 68 1.44 3.71 12.77
C TRP A 68 2.77 3.08 13.20
N VAL A 69 3.75 3.18 12.32
CA VAL A 69 5.17 2.89 12.60
C VAL A 69 6.02 4.13 12.36
N ALA A 70 7.15 4.22 13.06
CA ALA A 70 8.11 5.30 12.92
C ALA A 70 9.52 4.73 12.74
N MET A 71 10.31 5.39 11.89
CA MET A 71 11.69 4.99 11.59
C MET A 71 12.59 6.22 11.52
N ASP A 72 13.67 6.21 12.29
CA ASP A 72 14.71 7.23 12.26
C ASP A 72 15.81 6.92 11.25
N ARG A 73 15.97 5.65 10.88
CA ARG A 73 16.89 5.19 9.84
C ARG A 73 16.20 4.13 9.00
N TRP A 74 16.47 4.17 7.70
CA TRP A 74 16.13 3.06 6.81
C TRP A 74 17.28 2.05 6.81
N ASP A 75 16.98 0.83 7.21
CA ASP A 75 17.85 -0.32 7.04
C ASP A 75 17.20 -1.26 6.03
N VAL A 76 18.01 -1.90 5.18
CA VAL A 76 17.50 -2.88 4.22
C VAL A 76 16.92 -4.06 5.02
N PRO A 77 15.61 -4.36 4.90
CA PRO A 77 15.02 -5.44 5.65
C PRO A 77 15.47 -6.80 5.10
N ASP A 78 15.31 -7.84 5.92
CA ASP A 78 15.46 -9.22 5.44
C ASP A 78 14.43 -9.49 4.33
N THR A 79 14.92 -9.88 3.15
CA THR A 79 14.06 -10.20 2.01
C THR A 79 13.54 -11.62 2.13
N LEU A 80 12.22 -11.78 2.21
CA LEU A 80 11.56 -13.07 2.05
C LEU A 80 11.41 -13.38 0.55
N VAL A 81 12.16 -14.37 0.07
CA VAL A 81 12.03 -14.88 -1.30
C VAL A 81 11.10 -16.08 -1.31
N LEU A 82 10.04 -15.98 -2.11
CA LEU A 82 9.01 -16.99 -2.29
C LEU A 82 8.95 -17.43 -3.76
N SER A 83 8.80 -18.74 -3.97
CA SER A 83 8.74 -19.39 -5.29
C SER A 83 7.70 -20.50 -5.29
N LEU A 84 7.16 -20.84 -6.46
CA LEU A 84 6.34 -22.06 -6.59
C LEU A 84 7.22 -23.30 -6.42
N ASP A 85 6.81 -24.24 -5.59
CA ASP A 85 7.42 -25.56 -5.48
C ASP A 85 6.83 -26.56 -6.48
N ALA A 86 7.38 -27.78 -6.53
CA ALA A 86 6.91 -28.84 -7.41
C ALA A 86 5.43 -29.27 -7.20
N SER A 87 4.81 -28.89 -6.08
CA SER A 87 3.37 -29.09 -5.83
C SER A 87 2.51 -27.93 -6.33
N GLY A 88 3.12 -26.91 -6.93
CA GLY A 88 2.44 -25.71 -7.39
C GLY A 88 2.09 -24.74 -6.25
N ARG A 89 2.72 -24.88 -5.08
CA ARG A 89 2.42 -24.04 -3.91
C ARG A 89 3.54 -23.04 -3.65
N LEU A 90 3.18 -21.89 -3.10
CA LEU A 90 4.16 -20.89 -2.71
C LEU A 90 4.98 -21.38 -1.51
N ALA A 91 6.30 -21.51 -1.71
CA ALA A 91 7.26 -21.98 -0.71
C ALA A 91 8.43 -20.99 -0.58
N ARG A 92 9.13 -21.05 0.55
CA ARG A 92 10.42 -20.35 0.71
C ARG A 92 11.45 -21.01 -0.19
N CYS A 93 12.39 -20.21 -0.72
CA CYS A 93 13.39 -20.52 -1.76
C CYS A 93 14.36 -21.71 -1.51
N ASN A 94 14.03 -22.62 -0.60
CA ASN A 94 14.82 -23.74 -0.13
C ASN A 94 14.33 -25.09 -0.70
N SER A 95 13.18 -25.10 -1.39
CA SER A 95 12.57 -26.28 -2.02
C SER A 95 12.94 -26.37 -3.50
N SER A 96 12.87 -27.58 -4.08
CA SER A 96 12.90 -27.76 -5.54
C SER A 96 11.84 -26.88 -6.18
N HIS A 97 12.24 -26.01 -7.10
CA HIS A 97 11.34 -25.11 -7.81
C HIS A 97 10.40 -25.91 -8.72
N ALA A 98 9.19 -25.38 -8.93
CA ALA A 98 8.32 -25.88 -9.98
C ALA A 98 9.04 -25.82 -11.33
N GLU A 99 9.01 -26.92 -12.08
CA GLU A 99 9.48 -26.98 -13.46
C GLU A 99 8.30 -27.22 -14.40
N GLY A 100 8.30 -26.56 -15.55
CA GLY A 100 7.27 -26.71 -16.58
C GLY A 100 6.73 -25.38 -17.09
N ASN A 101 5.90 -25.48 -18.12
CA ASN A 101 5.25 -24.32 -18.75
C ASN A 101 3.74 -24.43 -18.57
N THR A 102 3.09 -23.30 -18.28
CA THR A 102 1.62 -23.20 -18.34
C THR A 102 1.23 -22.30 -19.51
N LEU A 103 0.22 -22.72 -20.28
CA LEU A 103 -0.37 -21.89 -21.32
C LEU A 103 -1.55 -21.12 -20.73
N LEU A 104 -1.55 -19.81 -20.92
CA LEU A 104 -2.63 -18.92 -20.50
C LEU A 104 -3.31 -18.35 -21.73
N HIS A 105 -4.64 -18.40 -21.76
CA HIS A 105 -5.48 -17.81 -22.81
C HIS A 105 -6.64 -17.03 -22.19
N SER A 106 -6.29 -15.96 -21.48
CA SER A 106 -7.24 -15.08 -20.80
C SER A 106 -8.03 -14.20 -21.78
N PRO A 107 -9.28 -13.84 -21.45
CA PRO A 107 -9.99 -12.76 -22.12
C PRO A 107 -9.17 -11.46 -22.12
N GLN A 108 -9.26 -10.67 -23.19
CA GLN A 108 -8.48 -9.43 -23.35
C GLN A 108 -8.84 -8.35 -22.32
N ASP A 109 -10.01 -8.43 -21.69
CA ASP A 109 -10.50 -7.54 -20.65
C ASP A 109 -10.12 -7.99 -19.21
N THR A 110 -9.35 -9.07 -19.06
CA THR A 110 -8.81 -9.48 -17.76
C THR A 110 -7.90 -8.40 -17.19
N GLY A 111 -8.19 -7.95 -15.97
CA GLY A 111 -7.49 -6.88 -15.26
C GLY A 111 -8.22 -5.53 -15.29
N THR A 112 -9.32 -5.42 -16.03
CA THR A 112 -10.09 -4.16 -16.13
C THR A 112 -10.84 -3.81 -14.84
N ALA A 113 -10.97 -4.73 -13.88
CA ALA A 113 -11.59 -4.47 -12.58
C ALA A 113 -10.60 -3.95 -11.51
N ALA A 114 -9.33 -3.75 -11.86
CA ALA A 114 -8.28 -3.30 -10.94
C ALA A 114 -8.49 -1.88 -10.35
N GLY A 115 -9.35 -1.06 -10.97
CA GLY A 115 -9.55 0.33 -10.60
C GLY A 115 -8.49 1.26 -11.18
N GLU A 116 -8.45 2.50 -10.72
CA GLU A 116 -7.54 3.53 -11.21
C GLU A 116 -6.21 3.52 -10.44
N PHE A 117 -5.10 3.61 -11.15
CA PHE A 117 -3.78 3.80 -10.54
C PHE A 117 -3.70 5.10 -9.73
N PHE A 118 -4.43 6.14 -10.18
CA PHE A 118 -4.47 7.47 -9.59
C PHE A 118 -5.87 7.77 -9.07
N THR A 119 -6.22 7.19 -7.94
CA THR A 119 -7.53 7.41 -7.31
C THR A 119 -7.64 8.83 -6.74
N LEU A 120 -8.54 9.65 -7.24
CA LEU A 120 -8.99 10.94 -6.69
C LEU A 120 -10.30 10.82 -5.92
N LYS A 121 -11.16 9.87 -6.29
CA LYS A 121 -12.46 9.64 -5.66
C LYS A 121 -12.45 8.30 -4.91
N PRO A 122 -12.71 8.29 -3.59
CA PRO A 122 -12.62 7.08 -2.77
C PRO A 122 -13.83 6.13 -2.96
N ASP A 123 -14.38 6.06 -4.17
CA ASP A 123 -15.54 5.25 -4.54
C ASP A 123 -15.36 4.51 -5.88
N SER A 124 -15.66 5.14 -7.01
CA SER A 124 -15.69 4.47 -8.32
C SER A 124 -14.31 4.05 -8.82
N GLU A 125 -13.27 4.70 -8.31
CA GLU A 125 -11.89 4.57 -8.79
C GLU A 125 -11.08 3.56 -7.96
N MET A 126 -11.59 3.08 -6.82
CA MET A 126 -10.92 2.07 -6.01
C MET A 126 -11.13 0.66 -6.57
N ALA A 127 -10.16 -0.22 -6.33
CA ALA A 127 -10.28 -1.64 -6.62
C ALA A 127 -11.50 -2.26 -5.90
N GLY A 128 -12.41 -2.83 -6.68
CA GLY A 128 -13.61 -3.51 -6.20
C GLY A 128 -13.38 -5.01 -6.00
N ASP A 129 -14.45 -5.78 -6.17
CA ASP A 129 -14.39 -7.24 -6.20
C ASP A 129 -13.53 -7.73 -7.38
N GLN A 130 -12.44 -8.41 -7.07
CA GLN A 130 -11.47 -8.89 -8.07
C GLN A 130 -11.82 -10.28 -8.62
N ARG A 131 -12.91 -10.93 -8.18
CA ARG A 131 -13.25 -12.29 -8.62
C ARG A 131 -13.43 -12.44 -10.13
N ILE A 132 -13.82 -11.38 -10.84
CA ILE A 132 -13.98 -11.42 -12.30
C ILE A 132 -12.63 -11.49 -13.02
N ASP A 133 -11.64 -10.74 -12.55
CA ASP A 133 -10.28 -10.78 -13.09
C ASP A 133 -9.54 -12.05 -12.64
N ASP A 134 -9.81 -12.51 -11.41
CA ASP A 134 -9.32 -13.76 -10.86
C ASP A 134 -9.78 -14.97 -11.71
N ALA A 135 -11.06 -15.00 -12.13
CA ALA A 135 -11.59 -16.04 -13.01
C ALA A 135 -10.95 -16.07 -14.41
N GLY A 136 -10.36 -14.97 -14.85
CA GLY A 136 -9.60 -14.86 -16.09
C GLY A 136 -8.10 -15.15 -15.93
N SER A 137 -7.62 -15.35 -14.71
CA SER A 137 -6.20 -15.45 -14.37
C SER A 137 -5.74 -16.90 -14.20
N LEU A 138 -4.43 -17.13 -14.36
CA LEU A 138 -3.79 -18.38 -13.92
C LEU A 138 -3.49 -18.27 -12.42
N ILE A 139 -4.16 -19.10 -11.62
CA ILE A 139 -4.04 -19.13 -10.16
C ILE A 139 -3.42 -20.46 -9.69
N PHE A 140 -2.74 -20.43 -8.55
CA PHE A 140 -2.00 -21.53 -7.93
C PHE A 140 -2.35 -21.61 -6.43
N ASP A 141 -3.60 -21.99 -6.13
CA ASP A 141 -4.21 -21.97 -4.79
C ASP A 141 -3.92 -23.23 -3.95
#